data_AF-A0A968UAW8-F1
#
_entry.id   AF-A0A968UAW8-F1
#
_cell.length_a   1.000
_cell.length_b   1.000
_cell.length_c   1.000
_cell.angle_alpha   90.00
_cell.angle_beta   90.00
_cell.angle_gamma   90.00
#
_symmetry.space_group_name_H-M   'P 1'
#
loop_
_entity.id
_entity.type
_entity.pdbx_description
1 polymer ?
#
loop_
_entity_poly.entity_id
_entity_poly.type
_entity_poly.pdbx_seq_one_letter_code
_entity_poly.pdbx_strand_id
1 'polypeptide(L)'
;FNDQVVTLVNNHFSSKGGSAPILGTEQPFEARQEDPTVNGSLDERQAQSQAVQGFVSDLLSTDPNAKVAVLGDFNEFEFVSPVQDLVTNSGLTNLTETLPADERYSFIFQGNSQSLDHILVSEALGDGADFDIVHVNSEFTETAQRASDHDPLLAQFTLAAAPNVINGTSGRDVLVGTDGNDIILGGLGRDAIATGGGRDQVVYTDIRDGIDIISDFMPGMDQIDISALLDSQNLNLTFDEAITQGYLQIGSNRGSAFAAFDPDGSAGNQGRAIPLFLAQNVDVAALNDAANFIL
;
A
#
# COMPACT_ATOMS: atom_id res chain seq x y z
N PHE A 1 11.28 5.64 -9.37
CA PHE A 1 10.66 6.89 -8.88
C PHE A 1 10.96 7.00 -7.39
N ASN A 2 11.63 8.06 -6.92
CA ASN A 2 12.11 8.16 -5.53
C ASN A 2 12.89 6.91 -5.09
N ASP A 3 13.83 6.46 -5.92
CA ASP A 3 14.62 5.23 -5.78
C ASP A 3 13.85 3.90 -5.69
N GLN A 4 12.52 3.95 -5.87
CA GLN A 4 11.69 2.76 -6.00
C GLN A 4 11.59 2.30 -7.46
N VAL A 5 11.62 0.99 -7.66
CA VAL A 5 11.36 0.35 -8.95
C VAL A 5 9.85 0.17 -9.11
N VAL A 6 9.34 0.52 -10.28
CA VAL A 6 7.96 0.24 -10.69
C VAL A 6 8.02 -0.53 -12.01
N THR A 7 7.35 -1.67 -12.04
CA THR A 7 7.28 -2.53 -13.22
C THR A 7 5.95 -2.29 -13.94
N LEU A 8 6.02 -1.90 -15.21
CA LEU A 8 4.86 -1.73 -16.07
C LEU A 8 4.80 -2.84 -17.11
N VAL A 9 3.71 -3.59 -17.14
CA VAL A 9 3.42 -4.61 -18.15
C VAL A 9 2.35 -4.03 -19.06
N ASN A 10 2.77 -3.45 -20.18
CA ASN A 10 1.86 -2.88 -21.18
C ASN A 10 1.46 -3.97 -22.18
N ASN A 11 0.16 -4.19 -22.35
CA ASN A 11 -0.40 -5.25 -23.17
C ASN A 11 -1.37 -4.70 -24.23
N HIS A 12 -1.51 -5.49 -25.30
CA HIS A 12 -2.62 -5.39 -26.23
C HIS A 12 -2.99 -6.82 -26.65
N PHE A 13 -4.02 -7.38 -26.01
CA PHE A 13 -4.43 -8.77 -26.19
C PHE A 13 -5.18 -8.97 -27.51
N SER A 14 -5.35 -10.23 -27.90
CA SER A 14 -6.03 -10.59 -29.15
C SER A 14 -7.47 -10.05 -29.18
N SER A 15 -7.84 -9.40 -30.29
CA SER A 15 -9.15 -8.76 -30.47
C SER A 15 -10.34 -9.71 -30.25
N LYS A 16 -11.45 -9.18 -29.71
CA LYS A 16 -12.79 -9.81 -29.64
C LYS A 16 -13.50 -9.92 -31.00
N GLY A 17 -12.78 -9.78 -32.11
CA GLY A 17 -13.34 -9.98 -33.45
C GLY A 17 -14.02 -11.34 -33.58
N GLY A 18 -15.28 -11.34 -34.01
CA GLY A 18 -16.08 -12.56 -34.12
C GLY A 18 -16.95 -12.88 -32.90
N SER A 19 -16.89 -12.09 -31.83
CA SER A 19 -17.78 -12.26 -30.68
C SER A 19 -19.24 -11.94 -31.01
N ALA A 20 -20.14 -12.63 -30.32
CA ALA A 20 -21.57 -12.32 -30.36
C ALA A 20 -21.85 -10.92 -29.80
N PRO A 21 -22.86 -10.20 -30.33
CA PRO A 21 -23.22 -8.87 -29.83
C PRO A 21 -23.79 -8.94 -28.41
N ILE A 22 -23.58 -7.88 -27.62
CA ILE A 22 -24.14 -7.72 -26.26
C ILE A 22 -25.66 -7.89 -26.28
N LEU A 23 -26.33 -7.20 -27.21
CA LEU A 23 -27.77 -7.30 -27.43
C LEU A 23 -28.07 -8.21 -28.64
N GLY A 24 -27.92 -9.52 -28.42
CA GLY A 24 -28.24 -10.59 -29.39
C GLY A 24 -29.49 -11.40 -29.04
N THR A 25 -29.83 -12.38 -29.88
CA THR A 25 -30.96 -13.30 -29.69
C THR A 25 -30.79 -14.30 -28.54
N GLU A 26 -29.57 -14.46 -28.06
CA GLU A 26 -29.18 -15.46 -27.06
C GLU A 26 -28.68 -14.73 -25.80
N GLN A 27 -29.40 -14.88 -24.68
CA GLN A 27 -29.22 -14.15 -23.43
C GLN A 27 -29.30 -15.12 -22.22
N PRO A 28 -28.71 -14.81 -21.05
CA PRO A 28 -27.97 -13.58 -20.72
C PRO A 28 -26.55 -13.56 -21.33
N PHE A 29 -26.11 -12.39 -21.77
CA PHE A 29 -24.82 -12.18 -22.46
C PHE A 29 -23.61 -12.60 -21.62
N GLU A 30 -23.62 -12.23 -20.34
CA GLU A 30 -22.50 -12.38 -19.40
C GLU A 30 -22.17 -13.86 -19.17
N ALA A 31 -23.19 -14.70 -19.02
CA ALA A 31 -23.04 -16.13 -18.75
C ALA A 31 -22.41 -16.93 -19.91
N ARG A 32 -22.18 -16.30 -21.06
CA ARG A 32 -21.68 -16.94 -22.28
C ARG A 32 -20.30 -16.43 -22.70
N GLN A 33 -19.75 -15.45 -21.99
CA GLN A 33 -18.46 -14.86 -22.36
C GLN A 33 -17.27 -15.79 -22.13
N GLU A 34 -17.45 -16.87 -21.37
CA GLU A 34 -16.45 -17.94 -21.19
C GLU A 34 -16.51 -19.03 -22.28
N ASP A 35 -17.40 -18.91 -23.27
CA ASP A 35 -17.49 -19.85 -24.39
C ASP A 35 -16.70 -19.30 -25.60
N PRO A 36 -15.60 -19.92 -26.05
CA PRO A 36 -14.79 -19.43 -27.17
C PRO A 36 -15.52 -19.48 -28.51
N THR A 37 -16.65 -20.19 -28.62
CA THR A 37 -17.52 -20.14 -29.81
C THR A 37 -18.39 -18.89 -29.86
N VAL A 38 -18.53 -18.20 -28.73
CA VAL A 38 -19.32 -16.97 -28.55
C VAL A 38 -18.42 -15.76 -28.39
N ASN A 39 -17.29 -15.92 -27.70
CA ASN A 39 -16.32 -14.87 -27.43
C ASN A 39 -15.06 -15.13 -28.27
N GLY A 40 -15.00 -14.48 -29.43
CA GLY A 40 -13.92 -14.65 -30.39
C GLY A 40 -12.55 -14.38 -29.77
N SER A 41 -11.60 -15.24 -30.12
CA SER A 41 -10.22 -15.25 -29.62
C SER A 41 -10.05 -15.38 -28.10
N LEU A 42 -11.05 -15.90 -27.39
CA LEU A 42 -10.98 -16.08 -25.93
C LEU A 42 -9.80 -16.98 -25.53
N ASP A 43 -9.59 -18.10 -26.23
CA ASP A 43 -8.52 -19.05 -25.94
C ASP A 43 -7.13 -18.36 -26.05
N GLU A 44 -6.92 -17.50 -27.05
CA GLU A 44 -5.69 -16.72 -27.18
C GLU A 44 -5.53 -15.71 -26.03
N ARG A 45 -6.61 -15.01 -25.65
CA ARG A 45 -6.56 -14.05 -24.53
C ARG A 45 -6.30 -14.73 -23.19
N GLN A 46 -6.87 -15.92 -22.97
CA GLN A 46 -6.57 -16.73 -21.79
C GLN A 46 -5.10 -17.15 -21.76
N ALA A 47 -4.52 -17.56 -22.89
CA ALA A 47 -3.09 -17.89 -22.97
C ALA A 47 -2.18 -16.67 -22.74
N GLN A 48 -2.55 -15.51 -23.27
CA GLN A 48 -1.86 -14.23 -23.04
C GLN A 48 -1.94 -13.83 -21.55
N SER A 49 -3.13 -13.94 -20.96
CA SER A 49 -3.35 -13.69 -19.53
C SER A 49 -2.49 -14.61 -18.67
N GLN A 50 -2.46 -15.92 -18.95
CA GLN A 50 -1.62 -16.89 -18.22
C GLN A 50 -0.13 -16.55 -18.29
N ALA A 51 0.36 -16.07 -19.43
CA ALA A 51 1.76 -15.63 -19.55
C ALA A 51 2.06 -14.40 -18.68
N VAL A 52 1.14 -13.44 -18.64
CA VAL A 52 1.24 -12.25 -17.77
C VAL A 52 1.15 -12.65 -16.29
N GLN A 53 0.20 -13.53 -15.93
CA GLN A 53 0.06 -14.06 -14.57
C GLN A 53 1.38 -14.70 -14.10
N GLY A 54 1.99 -15.57 -14.92
CA GLY A 54 3.28 -16.19 -14.57
C GLY A 54 4.39 -15.18 -14.29
N PHE A 55 4.52 -14.15 -15.14
CA PHE A 55 5.50 -13.07 -14.92
C PHE A 55 5.25 -12.30 -13.62
N VAL A 56 3.98 -11.95 -13.34
CA VAL A 56 3.60 -11.22 -12.13
C VAL A 56 3.81 -12.07 -10.88
N SER A 57 3.39 -13.33 -10.90
CA SER A 57 3.57 -14.27 -9.78
C SER A 57 5.05 -14.49 -9.47
N ASP A 58 5.91 -14.64 -10.47
CA ASP A 58 7.36 -14.79 -10.26
C ASP A 58 7.94 -13.55 -9.56
N LEU A 59 7.52 -12.35 -10.00
CA LEU A 59 7.96 -11.09 -9.40
C LEU A 59 7.50 -10.94 -7.95
N LEU A 60 6.21 -11.17 -7.68
CA LEU A 60 5.64 -11.07 -6.32
C LEU A 60 6.14 -12.19 -5.38
N SER A 61 6.50 -13.36 -5.90
CA SER A 61 7.13 -14.41 -5.10
C SER A 61 8.54 -14.05 -4.63
N THR A 62 9.23 -13.21 -5.41
CA THR A 62 10.58 -12.71 -5.08
C THR A 62 10.52 -11.53 -4.13
N ASP A 63 9.58 -10.61 -4.37
CA ASP A 63 9.32 -9.44 -3.55
C ASP A 63 7.80 -9.22 -3.44
N PRO A 64 7.17 -9.63 -2.32
CA PRO A 64 5.73 -9.43 -2.11
C PRO A 64 5.29 -7.95 -2.18
N ASN A 65 6.23 -7.01 -1.98
CA ASN A 65 5.98 -5.57 -2.04
C ASN A 65 6.35 -4.95 -3.40
N ALA A 66 6.61 -5.78 -4.42
CA ALA A 66 6.92 -5.28 -5.75
C ALA A 66 5.76 -4.44 -6.31
N LYS A 67 6.12 -3.29 -6.87
CA LYS A 67 5.17 -2.34 -7.46
C LYS A 67 4.96 -2.67 -8.92
N VAL A 68 3.81 -3.29 -9.22
CA VAL A 68 3.52 -3.82 -10.56
C VAL A 68 2.20 -3.25 -11.04
N ALA A 69 2.19 -2.70 -12.26
CA ALA A 69 0.96 -2.37 -12.97
C ALA A 69 0.92 -3.14 -14.29
N VAL A 70 -0.17 -3.87 -14.51
CA VAL A 70 -0.51 -4.53 -15.76
C VAL A 70 -1.61 -3.72 -16.42
N LEU A 71 -1.34 -3.15 -17.57
CA LEU A 71 -2.23 -2.18 -18.20
C LEU A 71 -2.31 -2.33 -19.71
N GLY A 72 -3.35 -1.75 -20.30
CA GLY A 72 -3.55 -1.64 -21.74
C GLY A 72 -4.89 -2.22 -22.17
N ASP A 73 -4.97 -2.56 -23.46
CA ASP A 73 -6.18 -3.12 -24.08
C ASP A 73 -6.17 -4.65 -23.89
N PHE A 74 -6.99 -5.15 -22.97
CA PHE A 74 -7.14 -6.58 -22.75
C PHE A 74 -8.12 -7.21 -23.74
N ASN A 75 -8.83 -6.39 -24.52
CA ASN A 75 -9.93 -6.82 -25.35
C ASN A 75 -10.87 -7.73 -24.56
N GLU A 76 -11.20 -7.39 -23.32
CA GLU A 76 -12.06 -8.23 -22.49
C GLU A 76 -12.69 -7.46 -21.32
N PHE A 77 -13.91 -7.87 -20.95
CA PHE A 77 -14.61 -7.32 -19.79
C PHE A 77 -13.96 -7.75 -18.47
N GLU A 78 -14.13 -6.94 -17.44
CA GLU A 78 -13.55 -7.15 -16.10
C GLU A 78 -13.98 -8.48 -15.46
N PHE A 79 -15.18 -8.97 -15.78
CA PHE A 79 -15.79 -10.17 -15.18
C PHE A 79 -15.49 -11.48 -15.94
N VAL A 80 -14.66 -11.44 -16.98
CA VAL A 80 -14.32 -12.62 -17.81
C VAL A 80 -12.87 -13.04 -17.56
N SER A 81 -12.60 -14.35 -17.66
CA SER A 81 -11.38 -15.00 -17.18
C SER A 81 -10.05 -14.35 -17.58
N PRO A 82 -9.81 -13.81 -18.79
CA PRO A 82 -8.53 -13.14 -19.08
C PRO A 82 -8.19 -11.99 -18.12
N VAL A 83 -9.18 -11.22 -17.65
CA VAL A 83 -8.99 -10.12 -16.69
C VAL A 83 -9.24 -10.62 -15.27
N GLN A 84 -10.31 -11.37 -15.05
CA GLN A 84 -10.69 -11.89 -13.74
C GLN A 84 -9.60 -12.80 -13.12
N ASP A 85 -8.88 -13.57 -13.94
CA ASP A 85 -7.81 -14.46 -13.47
C ASP A 85 -6.56 -13.68 -13.02
N LEU A 86 -6.28 -12.51 -13.60
CA LEU A 86 -5.20 -11.65 -13.11
C LEU A 86 -5.51 -11.13 -11.71
N VAL A 87 -6.78 -10.85 -11.42
CA VAL A 87 -7.23 -10.47 -10.08
C VAL A 87 -7.11 -11.65 -9.11
N THR A 88 -7.72 -12.79 -9.45
CA THR A 88 -7.85 -13.91 -8.51
C THR A 88 -6.58 -14.72 -8.34
N ASN A 89 -5.80 -14.93 -9.39
CA ASN A 89 -4.62 -15.80 -9.35
C ASN A 89 -3.31 -15.05 -9.10
N SER A 90 -3.25 -13.75 -9.43
CA SER A 90 -2.04 -12.92 -9.23
C SER A 90 -2.17 -11.91 -8.10
N GLY A 91 -3.32 -11.84 -7.42
CA GLY A 91 -3.55 -10.91 -6.31
C GLY A 91 -3.53 -9.44 -6.72
N LEU A 92 -3.83 -9.16 -7.99
CA LEU A 92 -3.91 -7.78 -8.49
C LEU A 92 -5.29 -7.19 -8.21
N THR A 93 -5.35 -5.88 -8.04
CA THR A 93 -6.60 -5.11 -7.98
C THR A 93 -6.85 -4.43 -9.32
N ASN A 94 -8.03 -4.63 -9.91
CA ASN A 94 -8.43 -3.90 -11.11
C ASN A 94 -8.97 -2.52 -10.73
N LEU A 95 -8.25 -1.45 -11.10
CA LEU A 95 -8.67 -0.08 -10.78
C LEU A 95 -9.97 0.32 -11.49
N THR A 96 -10.33 -0.30 -12.61
CA THR A 96 -11.63 -0.07 -13.25
C THR A 96 -12.80 -0.36 -12.31
N GLU A 97 -12.65 -1.31 -11.41
CA GLU A 97 -13.70 -1.67 -10.45
C GLU A 97 -13.86 -0.68 -9.28
N THR A 98 -12.96 0.31 -9.14
CA THR A 98 -13.11 1.38 -8.15
C THR A 98 -14.07 2.48 -8.60
N LEU A 99 -14.39 2.54 -9.90
CA LEU A 99 -15.36 3.50 -10.45
C LEU A 99 -16.81 3.03 -10.26
N PRO A 100 -17.80 3.93 -10.24
CA PRO A 100 -19.22 3.60 -10.42
C PRO A 100 -19.45 2.77 -11.69
N ALA A 101 -20.37 1.80 -11.66
CA ALA A 101 -20.59 0.87 -12.77
C ALA A 101 -20.94 1.55 -14.10
N ASP A 102 -21.58 2.71 -14.07
CA ASP A 102 -21.96 3.51 -15.23
C ASP A 102 -20.82 4.32 -15.84
N GLU A 103 -19.65 4.37 -15.20
CA GLU A 103 -18.43 5.02 -15.70
C GLU A 103 -17.40 4.00 -16.24
N ARG A 104 -17.64 2.70 -16.09
CA ARG A 104 -16.70 1.62 -16.48
C ARG A 104 -16.75 1.30 -17.96
N TYR A 105 -16.31 2.22 -18.81
CA TYR A 105 -16.15 1.93 -20.23
C TYR A 105 -15.08 2.78 -20.87
N SER A 106 -14.33 2.18 -21.80
CA SER A 106 -13.34 2.88 -22.61
C SER A 106 -13.73 2.89 -24.09
N PHE A 107 -14.71 2.09 -24.50
CA PHE A 107 -15.04 1.84 -25.90
C PHE A 107 -16.54 1.75 -26.13
N ILE A 108 -17.03 2.24 -27.27
CA ILE A 108 -18.44 2.11 -27.68
C ILE A 108 -18.54 1.32 -28.98
N PHE A 109 -19.22 0.17 -28.93
CA PHE A 109 -19.45 -0.68 -30.09
C PHE A 109 -20.93 -0.97 -30.30
N GLN A 110 -21.44 -0.66 -31.49
CA GLN A 110 -22.85 -0.81 -31.86
C GLN A 110 -23.81 -0.18 -30.84
N GLY A 111 -23.40 0.94 -30.23
CA GLY A 111 -24.19 1.67 -29.23
C GLY A 111 -24.12 1.09 -27.80
N ASN A 112 -23.23 0.14 -27.53
CA ASN A 112 -23.00 -0.41 -26.19
C ASN A 112 -21.65 0.06 -25.67
N SER A 113 -21.63 0.61 -24.47
CA SER A 113 -20.41 0.92 -23.70
C SER A 113 -19.75 -0.38 -23.24
N GLN A 114 -18.43 -0.46 -23.39
CA GLN A 114 -17.63 -1.64 -23.08
C GLN A 114 -16.34 -1.23 -22.36
N SER A 115 -15.98 -2.02 -21.35
CA SER A 115 -14.70 -1.96 -20.66
C SER A 115 -13.75 -2.95 -21.30
N LEU A 116 -12.81 -2.47 -22.12
CA LEU A 116 -11.79 -3.31 -22.78
C LEU A 116 -10.38 -2.99 -22.30
N ASP A 117 -10.16 -1.75 -21.88
CA ASP A 117 -8.90 -1.28 -21.32
C ASP A 117 -8.97 -1.33 -19.80
N HIS A 118 -7.92 -1.82 -19.17
CA HIS A 118 -7.85 -1.94 -17.71
C HIS A 118 -6.47 -1.53 -17.20
N ILE A 119 -6.42 -1.14 -15.92
CA ILE A 119 -5.18 -0.99 -15.15
C ILE A 119 -5.33 -1.86 -13.91
N LEU A 120 -4.58 -2.96 -13.85
CA LEU A 120 -4.51 -3.86 -12.71
C LEU A 120 -3.20 -3.63 -11.97
N VAL A 121 -3.25 -3.52 -10.64
CA VAL A 121 -2.08 -3.15 -9.83
C VAL A 121 -1.86 -4.10 -8.66
N SER A 122 -0.60 -4.28 -8.24
CA SER A 122 -0.27 -4.99 -6.99
C SER A 122 -0.72 -4.18 -5.77
N GLU A 123 -0.85 -4.84 -4.63
CA GLU A 123 -1.20 -4.21 -3.34
C GLU A 123 -0.34 -2.98 -3.03
N ALA A 124 0.98 -3.07 -3.28
CA ALA A 124 1.94 -1.99 -3.10
C ALA A 124 1.71 -0.73 -3.95
N LEU A 125 0.81 -0.78 -4.94
CA LEU A 125 0.35 0.36 -5.74
C LEU A 125 -1.15 0.65 -5.56
N GLY A 126 -1.95 -0.32 -5.10
CA GLY A 126 -3.40 -0.17 -4.99
C GLY A 126 -3.83 0.79 -3.88
N ASP A 127 -3.10 0.80 -2.77
CA ASP A 127 -3.41 1.67 -1.63
C ASP A 127 -3.20 3.15 -1.98
N GLY A 128 -4.30 3.91 -2.00
CA GLY A 128 -4.30 5.34 -2.30
C GLY A 128 -4.05 5.68 -3.77
N ALA A 129 -4.27 4.74 -4.68
CA ALA A 129 -4.32 5.03 -6.11
C ALA A 129 -5.57 5.87 -6.44
N ASP A 130 -5.39 6.96 -7.17
CA ASP A 130 -6.48 7.68 -7.81
C ASP A 130 -6.60 7.18 -9.26
N PHE A 131 -7.82 6.88 -9.70
CA PHE A 131 -8.07 6.33 -11.03
C PHE A 131 -9.31 6.96 -11.66
N ASP A 132 -9.24 7.19 -12.97
CA ASP A 132 -10.36 7.67 -13.77
C ASP A 132 -10.25 7.20 -15.24
N ILE A 133 -11.39 7.07 -15.91
CA ILE A 133 -11.46 6.92 -17.36
C ILE A 133 -11.84 8.28 -17.95
N VAL A 134 -10.91 8.88 -18.68
CA VAL A 134 -11.10 10.26 -19.14
C VAL A 134 -11.90 10.24 -20.45
N HIS A 135 -13.22 10.43 -20.37
CA HIS A 135 -14.13 10.41 -21.52
C HIS A 135 -13.93 11.60 -22.46
N VAL A 136 -12.98 11.48 -23.40
CA VAL A 136 -12.64 12.50 -24.40
C VAL A 136 -12.69 11.98 -25.84
N ASN A 137 -12.93 10.68 -26.02
CA ASN A 137 -12.92 9.99 -27.30
C ASN A 137 -14.24 9.24 -27.56
N SER A 138 -14.54 8.20 -26.76
CA SER A 138 -15.49 7.14 -27.17
C SER A 138 -16.93 7.65 -27.38
N GLU A 139 -17.37 8.61 -26.58
CA GLU A 139 -18.69 9.24 -26.66
C GLU A 139 -18.84 10.23 -27.83
N PHE A 140 -17.73 10.65 -28.43
CA PHE A 140 -17.72 11.67 -29.46
C PHE A 140 -17.76 11.07 -30.86
N THR A 141 -18.49 11.75 -31.75
CA THR A 141 -18.58 11.40 -33.17
C THR A 141 -17.20 11.28 -33.80
N GLU A 142 -17.01 10.25 -34.62
CA GLU A 142 -15.80 10.08 -35.41
C GLU A 142 -15.59 11.28 -36.34
N THR A 143 -14.58 12.08 -36.02
CA THR A 143 -14.16 13.25 -36.77
C THR A 143 -12.64 13.26 -36.83
N ALA A 144 -12.04 14.09 -37.70
CA ALA A 144 -10.59 14.24 -37.76
C ALA A 144 -9.98 14.78 -36.44
N GLN A 145 -10.79 15.31 -35.53
CA GLN A 145 -10.37 15.80 -34.22
C GLN A 145 -10.38 14.74 -33.13
N ARG A 146 -11.13 13.64 -33.30
CA ARG A 146 -11.17 12.54 -32.34
C ARG A 146 -9.86 11.76 -32.44
N ALA A 147 -9.14 11.62 -31.33
CA ALA A 147 -7.79 11.06 -31.33
C ALA A 147 -7.79 9.52 -31.37
N SER A 148 -8.81 8.90 -30.77
CA SER A 148 -8.96 7.45 -30.67
C SER A 148 -10.44 7.08 -30.65
N ASP A 149 -10.78 5.82 -30.90
CA ASP A 149 -12.08 5.23 -30.59
C ASP A 149 -12.16 4.71 -29.15
N HIS A 150 -11.03 4.67 -28.44
CA HIS A 150 -10.92 4.35 -27.02
C HIS A 150 -10.65 5.59 -26.16
N ASP A 151 -11.23 5.66 -24.96
CA ASP A 151 -10.87 6.63 -23.93
C ASP A 151 -9.58 6.24 -23.20
N PRO A 152 -8.72 7.22 -22.86
CA PRO A 152 -7.53 6.94 -22.06
C PRO A 152 -7.90 6.70 -20.59
N LEU A 153 -7.28 5.67 -20.01
CA LEU A 153 -7.28 5.41 -18.58
C LEU A 153 -6.15 6.19 -17.91
N LEU A 154 -6.41 6.81 -16.77
CA LEU A 154 -5.43 7.55 -15.99
C LEU A 154 -5.40 7.03 -14.55
N ALA A 155 -4.21 6.57 -14.11
CA ALA A 155 -3.94 6.24 -12.72
C ALA A 155 -2.83 7.12 -12.17
N GLN A 156 -3.02 7.62 -10.95
CA GLN A 156 -2.03 8.35 -10.17
C GLN A 156 -1.64 7.54 -8.94
N PHE A 157 -0.33 7.43 -8.70
CA PHE A 157 0.23 6.70 -7.57
C PHE A 157 1.15 7.61 -6.76
N THR A 158 1.06 7.52 -5.43
CA THR A 158 2.02 8.16 -4.53
C THR A 158 3.14 7.18 -4.21
N LEU A 159 4.33 7.44 -4.75
CA LEU A 159 5.52 6.62 -4.50
C LEU A 159 6.38 7.31 -3.45
N ALA A 160 6.10 7.02 -2.17
CA ALA A 160 6.93 7.52 -1.07
C ALA A 160 8.38 7.05 -1.27
N ALA A 161 9.36 7.91 -0.97
CA ALA A 161 10.75 7.47 -0.93
C ALA A 161 10.89 6.31 0.08
N ALA A 162 11.78 5.37 -0.21
CA ALA A 162 12.16 4.39 0.82
C ALA A 162 12.73 5.17 2.03
N PRO A 163 12.39 4.76 3.27
CA PRO A 163 12.88 5.49 4.42
C PRO A 163 14.40 5.35 4.55
N ASN A 164 15.10 6.39 5.00
CA ASN A 164 16.52 6.24 5.31
C ASN A 164 16.67 5.48 6.63
N VAL A 165 17.62 4.55 6.68
CA VAL A 165 17.90 3.83 7.93
C VAL A 165 19.12 4.44 8.60
N ILE A 166 18.92 4.98 9.81
CA ILE A 166 19.96 5.61 10.61
C ILE A 166 20.21 4.73 11.83
N ASN A 167 21.41 4.16 11.92
CA ASN A 167 21.80 3.29 13.02
C ASN A 167 22.83 4.00 13.91
N GLY A 168 22.52 4.08 15.20
CA GLY A 168 23.48 4.39 16.24
C GLY A 168 24.31 3.17 16.65
N THR A 169 24.91 3.25 17.82
CA THR A 169 25.81 2.23 18.37
C THR A 169 25.27 1.68 19.70
N SER A 170 26.08 0.97 20.47
CA SER A 170 25.76 0.63 21.86
C SER A 170 26.21 1.70 22.87
N GLY A 171 26.64 2.86 22.37
CA GLY A 171 27.17 3.99 23.12
C GLY A 171 26.13 5.08 23.37
N ARG A 172 26.59 6.30 23.63
CA ARG A 172 25.70 7.47 23.58
C ARG A 172 25.94 8.18 22.26
N ASP A 173 24.91 8.23 21.44
CA ASP A 173 24.95 8.77 20.10
C ASP A 173 24.18 10.09 19.99
N VAL A 174 24.53 10.87 18.96
CA VAL A 174 23.77 12.03 18.51
C VAL A 174 23.32 11.70 17.10
N LEU A 175 22.04 11.38 16.95
CA LEU A 175 21.42 10.98 15.69
C LEU A 175 20.57 12.12 15.16
N VAL A 176 20.73 12.42 13.88
CA VAL A 176 19.99 13.48 13.19
C VAL A 176 19.45 12.89 11.90
N GLY A 177 18.13 12.89 11.78
CA GLY A 177 17.41 12.51 10.57
C GLY A 177 17.57 13.51 9.43
N THR A 178 16.79 13.28 8.39
CA THR A 178 16.75 14.00 7.13
C THR A 178 15.44 14.79 7.01
N ASP A 179 15.15 15.35 5.84
CA ASP A 179 13.84 15.97 5.54
C ASP A 179 12.83 14.95 4.98
N GLY A 180 13.23 13.69 4.81
CA GLY A 180 12.37 12.59 4.38
C GLY A 180 12.22 11.54 5.48
N ASN A 181 11.27 10.62 5.30
CA ASN A 181 10.96 9.58 6.28
C ASN A 181 12.20 8.77 6.67
N ASP A 182 12.45 8.65 7.96
CA ASP A 182 13.58 7.91 8.51
C ASP A 182 13.14 6.78 9.45
N ILE A 183 13.94 5.72 9.50
CA ILE A 183 13.90 4.69 10.54
C ILE A 183 15.18 4.85 11.35
N ILE A 184 15.03 5.30 12.60
CA ILE A 184 16.13 5.63 13.50
C ILE A 184 16.22 4.57 14.59
N LEU A 185 17.34 3.85 14.62
CA LEU A 185 17.71 2.92 15.68
C LEU A 185 18.79 3.56 16.54
N GLY A 186 18.42 4.03 17.74
CA GLY A 186 19.36 4.55 18.74
C GLY A 186 20.42 3.51 19.10
N GLY A 187 19.94 2.33 19.49
CA GLY A 187 20.76 1.16 19.76
C GLY A 187 20.70 0.82 21.23
N LEU A 188 21.84 0.77 21.91
CA LEU A 188 21.84 0.78 23.38
C LEU A 188 22.45 2.08 23.82
N GLY A 189 21.97 2.63 24.91
CA GLY A 189 22.63 3.74 25.56
C GLY A 189 21.69 4.91 25.67
N ARG A 190 22.22 6.12 25.84
CA ARG A 190 21.37 7.27 26.09
C ARG A 190 21.59 8.27 24.99
N ASP A 191 20.72 8.23 24.01
CA ASP A 191 20.92 8.93 22.75
C ASP A 191 20.17 10.25 22.71
N ALA A 192 20.70 11.16 21.89
CA ALA A 192 20.02 12.39 21.53
C ALA A 192 19.59 12.27 20.06
N ILE A 193 18.29 12.23 19.82
CA ILE A 193 17.70 11.98 18.51
C ILE A 193 16.96 13.24 18.06
N ALA A 194 17.28 13.71 16.86
CA ALA A 194 16.44 14.62 16.10
C ALA A 194 15.88 13.84 14.91
N THR A 195 14.55 13.69 14.81
CA THR A 195 13.90 12.95 13.73
C THR A 195 13.97 13.70 12.41
N GLY A 196 13.94 15.03 12.44
CA GLY A 196 13.99 15.86 11.24
C GLY A 196 12.60 16.13 10.69
N GLY A 197 12.48 16.14 9.36
CA GLY A 197 11.20 16.27 8.67
C GLY A 197 10.83 14.97 7.98
N GLY A 198 9.54 14.72 7.81
CA GLY A 198 9.07 13.46 7.25
C GLY A 198 8.05 12.82 8.19
N ARG A 199 7.80 11.53 7.98
CA ARG A 199 7.11 10.65 8.93
C ARG A 199 8.14 9.64 9.40
N ASP A 200 8.63 9.85 10.60
CA ASP A 200 9.81 9.13 11.10
C ASP A 200 9.43 8.05 12.10
N GLN A 201 10.24 7.01 12.18
CA GLN A 201 10.10 5.93 13.14
C GLN A 201 11.33 5.88 14.03
N VAL A 202 11.14 5.97 15.35
CA VAL A 202 12.20 5.68 16.32
C VAL A 202 11.95 4.30 16.90
N VAL A 203 12.89 3.37 16.65
CA VAL A 203 12.70 1.94 16.92
C VAL A 203 13.44 1.53 18.19
N TYR A 204 12.71 0.91 19.11
CA TYR A 204 13.25 0.28 20.30
C TYR A 204 13.15 -1.25 20.18
N THR A 205 14.29 -1.93 20.32
CA THR A 205 14.35 -3.39 20.17
C THR A 205 14.70 -4.13 21.47
N ASP A 206 15.12 -3.43 22.51
CA ASP A 206 15.65 -4.06 23.74
C ASP A 206 15.33 -3.25 25.00
N ILE A 207 14.94 -3.92 26.09
CA ILE A 207 14.68 -3.30 27.40
C ILE A 207 15.92 -2.67 28.05
N ARG A 208 17.11 -3.04 27.58
CA ARG A 208 18.40 -2.54 28.08
C ARG A 208 18.80 -1.23 27.43
N ASP A 209 18.00 -0.74 26.49
CA ASP A 209 18.22 0.59 25.96
C ASP A 209 18.13 1.63 27.09
N GLY A 210 18.90 2.70 26.94
CA GLY A 210 18.87 3.79 27.90
C GLY A 210 17.81 4.81 27.52
N ILE A 211 17.71 5.84 28.37
CA ILE A 211 16.61 6.80 28.29
C ILE A 211 16.94 7.88 27.25
N ASP A 212 16.52 7.66 26.02
CA ASP A 212 16.75 8.59 24.92
C ASP A 212 16.05 9.93 25.11
N ILE A 213 16.56 10.93 24.40
CA ILE A 213 15.95 12.24 24.29
C ILE A 213 15.65 12.50 22.82
N ILE A 214 14.38 12.61 22.48
CA ILE A 214 13.93 12.97 21.13
C ILE A 214 13.57 14.46 21.15
N SER A 215 14.23 15.28 20.35
CA SER A 215 14.15 16.75 20.45
C SER A 215 12.98 17.40 19.72
N ASP A 216 12.43 16.72 18.71
CA ASP A 216 11.54 17.30 17.69
C ASP A 216 10.40 16.35 17.26
N PHE A 217 10.13 15.29 18.03
CA PHE A 217 9.03 14.35 17.76
C PHE A 217 7.71 15.07 17.49
N MET A 218 7.07 14.75 16.37
CA MET A 218 5.80 15.35 15.93
C MET A 218 4.64 14.36 16.06
N PRO A 219 3.80 14.45 17.11
CA PRO A 219 2.64 13.57 17.26
C PRO A 219 1.69 13.62 16.05
N GLY A 220 1.21 12.44 15.64
CA GLY A 220 0.37 12.24 14.46
C GLY A 220 1.13 12.19 13.14
N MET A 221 2.46 12.39 13.16
CA MET A 221 3.34 12.21 12.00
C MET A 221 4.43 11.19 12.27
N ASP A 222 5.15 11.33 13.37
CA ASP A 222 6.20 10.41 13.80
C ASP A 222 5.63 9.29 14.65
N GLN A 223 6.32 8.15 14.65
CA GLN A 223 5.93 6.96 15.39
C GLN A 223 7.09 6.39 16.21
N ILE A 224 6.74 5.81 17.34
CA ILE A 224 7.64 5.00 18.16
C ILE A 224 7.33 3.54 17.90
N ASP A 225 8.29 2.82 17.33
CA ASP A 225 8.15 1.39 17.09
C ASP A 225 8.75 0.60 18.24
N ILE A 226 7.90 -0.16 18.94
CA ILE A 226 8.31 -1.08 20.00
C ILE A 226 7.92 -2.53 19.66
N SER A 227 7.50 -2.84 18.44
CA SER A 227 7.08 -4.17 18.02
C SER A 227 8.18 -5.22 18.24
N ALA A 228 9.40 -4.92 17.80
CA ALA A 228 10.57 -5.77 18.02
C ALA A 228 10.90 -5.94 19.51
N LEU A 229 10.70 -4.89 20.32
CA LEU A 229 10.83 -4.97 21.77
C LEU A 229 9.78 -5.92 22.38
N LEU A 230 8.51 -5.83 21.97
CA LEU A 230 7.44 -6.72 22.45
C LEU A 230 7.69 -8.17 22.06
N ASP A 231 8.10 -8.40 20.81
CA ASP A 231 8.51 -9.72 20.31
C ASP A 231 9.63 -10.33 21.16
N SER A 232 10.63 -9.51 21.56
CA SER A 232 11.73 -9.96 22.43
C SER A 232 11.25 -10.44 23.80
N GLN A 233 10.09 -9.97 24.25
CA GLN A 233 9.44 -10.37 25.50
C GLN A 233 8.35 -11.45 25.31
N ASN A 234 8.14 -11.94 24.09
CA ASN A 234 7.04 -12.84 23.71
C ASN A 234 5.65 -12.25 24.00
N LEU A 235 5.49 -10.95 23.76
CA LEU A 235 4.23 -10.23 23.90
C LEU A 235 3.69 -9.90 22.51
N ASN A 236 2.37 -10.06 22.35
CA ASN A 236 1.63 -9.59 21.18
C ASN A 236 0.42 -8.82 21.71
N LEU A 237 0.52 -7.49 21.68
CA LEU A 237 -0.41 -6.58 22.35
C LEU A 237 -0.76 -5.46 21.40
N THR A 238 -2.04 -5.09 21.37
CA THR A 238 -2.47 -3.80 20.81
C THR A 238 -2.03 -2.64 21.71
N PHE A 239 -2.02 -1.41 21.18
CA PHE A 239 -1.73 -0.21 21.97
C PHE A 239 -2.59 -0.11 23.24
N ASP A 240 -3.90 -0.30 23.11
CA ASP A 240 -4.83 -0.23 24.24
C ASP A 240 -4.55 -1.32 25.29
N GLU A 241 -4.20 -2.54 24.86
CA GLU A 241 -3.80 -3.61 25.78
C GLU A 241 -2.49 -3.29 26.48
N ALA A 242 -1.48 -2.77 25.78
CA ALA A 242 -0.21 -2.39 26.36
C ALA A 242 -0.39 -1.30 27.45
N ILE A 243 -1.23 -0.31 27.21
CA ILE A 243 -1.55 0.74 28.19
C ILE A 243 -2.37 0.17 29.36
N THR A 244 -3.48 -0.51 29.09
CA THR A 244 -4.43 -0.95 30.14
C THR A 244 -3.88 -2.07 31.01
N GLN A 245 -3.04 -2.94 30.44
CA GLN A 245 -2.32 -3.97 31.19
C GLN A 245 -1.02 -3.44 31.79
N GLY A 246 -0.63 -2.19 31.52
CA GLY A 246 0.48 -1.49 32.15
C GLY A 246 1.87 -1.85 31.63
N TYR A 247 1.96 -2.52 30.48
CA TYR A 247 3.23 -2.77 29.77
C TYR A 247 3.81 -1.50 29.18
N LEU A 248 2.97 -0.59 28.69
CA LEU A 248 3.39 0.73 28.22
C LEU A 248 2.84 1.80 29.16
N GLN A 249 3.72 2.66 29.66
CA GLN A 249 3.37 3.75 30.56
C GLN A 249 3.78 5.07 29.92
N ILE A 250 2.81 5.94 29.68
CA ILE A 250 3.03 7.27 29.11
C ILE A 250 2.79 8.32 30.18
N GLY A 251 3.73 9.26 30.33
CA GLY A 251 3.69 10.27 31.38
C GLY A 251 4.30 11.59 30.96
N SER A 252 4.27 12.56 31.87
CA SER A 252 4.87 13.88 31.67
C SER A 252 6.01 14.14 32.66
N ASN A 253 7.04 14.82 32.18
CA ASN A 253 8.16 15.29 32.98
C ASN A 253 8.57 16.69 32.51
N ARG A 254 8.34 17.71 33.36
CA ARG A 254 8.71 19.12 33.09
C ARG A 254 8.22 19.65 31.72
N GLY A 255 7.00 19.29 31.33
CA GLY A 255 6.38 19.74 30.06
C GLY A 255 6.84 18.96 28.82
N SER A 256 7.53 17.82 29.00
CA SER A 256 7.86 16.87 27.95
C SER A 256 7.18 15.53 28.25
N ALA A 257 6.78 14.80 27.22
CA ALA A 257 6.19 13.47 27.36
C ALA A 257 7.29 12.40 27.42
N PHE A 258 7.03 11.29 28.12
CA PHE A 258 7.92 10.13 28.11
C PHE A 258 7.10 8.85 27.96
N ALA A 259 7.73 7.81 27.45
CA ALA A 259 7.21 6.44 27.53
C ALA A 259 8.18 5.55 28.31
N ALA A 260 7.63 4.61 29.06
CA ALA A 260 8.36 3.58 29.77
C ALA A 260 7.71 2.22 29.53
N PHE A 261 8.54 1.19 29.44
CA PHE A 261 8.10 -0.17 29.22
C PHE A 261 8.26 -1.00 30.51
N ASP A 262 7.21 -1.74 30.88
CA ASP A 262 7.19 -2.62 32.04
C ASP A 262 7.02 -4.09 31.60
N PRO A 263 8.09 -4.90 31.62
CA PRO A 263 8.06 -6.25 31.03
C PRO A 263 7.07 -7.23 31.69
N ASP A 264 6.67 -7.00 32.94
CA ASP A 264 5.70 -7.85 33.66
C ASP A 264 4.30 -7.20 33.81
N GLY A 265 4.11 -6.01 33.24
CA GLY A 265 2.87 -5.25 33.30
C GLY A 265 2.33 -5.05 34.73
N SER A 266 1.04 -4.74 34.84
CA SER A 266 0.37 -4.41 36.10
C SER A 266 0.24 -5.60 37.06
N ALA A 267 0.42 -6.83 36.56
CA ALA A 267 0.31 -8.06 37.35
C ALA A 267 1.63 -8.51 37.97
N GLY A 268 2.74 -7.87 37.57
CA GLY A 268 4.09 -8.16 38.01
C GLY A 268 4.42 -7.76 39.44
N ASN A 269 5.42 -8.44 40.03
CA ASN A 269 5.98 -8.13 41.36
C ASN A 269 7.46 -7.71 41.28
N GLN A 270 8.04 -7.56 40.08
CA GLN A 270 9.51 -7.44 39.90
C GLN A 270 9.96 -6.22 39.09
N GLY A 271 9.09 -5.53 38.35
CA GLY A 271 9.50 -4.44 37.45
C GLY A 271 9.35 -3.03 38.01
N ARG A 272 10.37 -2.20 37.84
CA ARG A 272 10.20 -0.75 37.71
C ARG A 272 10.15 -0.49 36.21
N ALA A 273 9.07 0.13 35.73
CA ALA A 273 8.98 0.55 34.33
C ALA A 273 10.27 1.23 33.87
N ILE A 274 10.82 0.73 32.77
CA ILE A 274 12.09 1.13 32.19
C ILE A 274 11.79 2.26 31.20
N PRO A 275 12.24 3.49 31.45
CA PRO A 275 11.98 4.58 30.52
C PRO A 275 12.71 4.33 29.21
N LEU A 276 11.99 4.40 28.09
CA LEU A 276 12.54 4.26 26.74
C LEU A 276 13.05 5.62 26.26
N PHE A 277 12.19 6.63 26.27
CA PHE A 277 12.53 7.95 25.75
C PHE A 277 11.80 9.08 26.47
N LEU A 278 12.31 10.29 26.29
CA LEU A 278 11.67 11.56 26.60
C LEU A 278 11.54 12.38 25.30
N ALA A 279 10.31 12.64 24.85
CA ALA A 279 10.03 13.53 23.73
C ALA A 279 9.90 14.98 24.23
N GLN A 280 10.86 15.82 23.87
CA GLN A 280 10.95 17.19 24.36
C GLN A 280 9.81 18.05 23.84
N ASN A 281 9.21 18.84 24.73
CA ASN A 281 8.13 19.78 24.41
C ASN A 281 6.88 19.14 23.78
N VAL A 282 6.71 17.82 23.90
CA VAL A 282 5.51 17.10 23.48
C VAL A 282 4.54 17.01 24.65
N ASP A 283 3.27 17.33 24.39
CA ASP A 283 2.19 17.14 25.36
C ASP A 283 1.87 15.65 25.55
N VAL A 284 1.68 15.23 26.79
CA VAL A 284 1.44 13.81 27.11
C VAL A 284 0.13 13.29 26.52
N ALA A 285 -0.91 14.11 26.41
CA ALA A 285 -2.17 13.71 25.79
C ALA A 285 -2.02 13.58 24.28
N ALA A 286 -1.16 14.38 23.65
CA ALA A 286 -0.85 14.25 22.22
C ALA A 286 -0.01 13.01 21.93
N LEU A 287 0.92 12.63 22.81
CA LEU A 287 1.69 11.39 22.67
C LEU A 287 0.83 10.14 22.91
N ASN A 288 -0.08 10.17 23.87
CA ASN A 288 -0.93 9.03 24.25
C ASN A 288 -2.08 8.78 23.24
N ASP A 289 -1.71 8.44 22.02
CA ASP A 289 -2.57 8.09 20.90
C ASP A 289 -1.95 6.89 20.16
N ALA A 290 -2.78 5.91 19.80
CA ALA A 290 -2.33 4.70 19.10
C ALA A 290 -1.65 5.02 17.76
N ALA A 291 -1.99 6.14 17.11
CA ALA A 291 -1.37 6.56 15.86
C ALA A 291 0.13 6.88 16.00
N ASN A 292 0.62 7.16 17.22
CA ASN A 292 2.03 7.48 17.48
C ASN A 292 2.88 6.23 17.77
N PHE A 293 2.32 5.02 17.75
CA PHE A 293 3.04 3.81 18.15
C PHE A 293 2.82 2.66 17.17
N ILE A 294 3.85 1.84 17.00
CA ILE A 294 3.81 0.55 16.31
C ILE A 294 4.12 -0.53 17.35
N LEU A 295 3.21 -1.50 17.50
CA LEU A 295 3.27 -2.60 18.47
C LEU A 295 3.05 -3.93 17.74
#